data_AF-A0A1G8KV20-F1
#
_entry.id   AF-A0A1G8KV20-F1
#
_cell.length_a   1.000
_cell.length_b   1.000
_cell.length_c   1.000
_cell.angle_alpha   90.00
_cell.angle_beta   90.00
_cell.angle_gamma   90.00
#
_symmetry.space_group_name_H-M   'P 1'
#
loop_
_entity.id
_entity.type
_entity.pdbx_description
1 polymer ?
#
loop_
_entity_poly.entity_id
_entity_poly.type
_entity_poly.pdbx_seq_one_letter_code
_entity_poly.pdbx_strand_id
1 'polypeptide(L)'
;MQKRDINELIVRAKRRDKDAFTELINRHMQDMYKVALAILMNDEDVADAIQETILNCWEKIDTLRFNKYFKTWLTKILMNNCYDIIRNGQNQAEIHEWDEPTYEDDCNLELKEALSKLEEKYRVIIVLFYWQGYSIDEISKVLELPANTVKTRLKRGRERLARYYEIVE
;
A
#
# COMPACT_ATOMS: atom_id res chain seq x y z
N MET A 1 -12.36 20.43 14.82
CA MET A 1 -11.74 19.28 15.54
C MET A 1 -10.23 19.43 15.46
N GLN A 2 -9.52 19.59 16.58
CA GLN A 2 -8.05 19.70 16.57
C GLN A 2 -7.45 18.43 15.94
N LYS A 3 -6.61 18.58 14.90
CA LYS A 3 -5.77 17.49 14.39
C LYS A 3 -4.84 17.05 15.53
N ARG A 4 -5.17 15.94 16.20
CA ARG A 4 -4.28 15.31 17.20
C ARG A 4 -2.96 14.90 16.55
N ASP A 5 -1.86 14.97 17.30
CA ASP A 5 -0.55 14.57 16.79
C ASP A 5 -0.50 13.05 16.50
N ILE A 6 0.19 12.64 15.44
CA ILE A 6 0.30 11.22 15.06
C ILE A 6 0.99 10.42 16.18
N ASN A 7 2.00 10.99 16.85
CA ASN A 7 2.67 10.26 17.93
C ASN A 7 1.74 10.05 19.13
N GLU A 8 0.89 11.03 19.45
CA GLU A 8 -0.10 10.89 20.51
C GLU A 8 -1.05 9.73 20.21
N LEU A 9 -1.55 9.66 18.98
CA LEU A 9 -2.43 8.57 18.54
C LEU A 9 -1.75 7.20 18.66
N ILE A 10 -0.47 7.09 18.25
CA ILE A 10 0.30 5.85 18.38
C ILE A 10 0.46 5.44 19.84
N VAL A 11 0.82 6.37 20.73
CA VAL A 11 1.02 6.09 22.17
C VAL A 11 -0.27 5.59 22.81
N ARG A 12 -1.40 6.19 22.47
CA ARG A 12 -2.71 5.78 22.99
C ARG A 12 -3.15 4.44 22.39
N ALA A 13 -2.98 4.25 21.10
CA ALA A 13 -3.31 2.99 20.43
C ALA A 13 -2.50 1.81 21.01
N LYS A 14 -1.22 2.00 21.35
CA LYS A 14 -0.41 1.02 22.10
C LYS A 14 -0.98 0.63 23.46
N ARG A 15 -1.76 1.52 24.08
CA ARG A 15 -2.49 1.27 25.34
C ARG A 15 -3.89 0.70 25.12
N ARG A 16 -4.17 0.16 23.92
CA ARG A 16 -5.46 -0.42 23.52
C ARG A 16 -6.63 0.57 23.52
N ASP A 17 -6.34 1.85 23.29
CA ASP A 17 -7.36 2.88 23.01
C ASP A 17 -7.86 2.70 21.57
N LYS A 18 -9.11 2.22 21.44
CA LYS A 18 -9.75 1.93 20.15
C LYS A 18 -9.95 3.19 19.31
N ASP A 19 -10.40 4.29 19.92
CA ASP A 19 -10.69 5.53 19.21
C ASP A 19 -9.40 6.14 18.64
N ALA A 20 -8.31 6.11 19.42
CA ALA A 20 -7.01 6.58 18.95
C ALA A 20 -6.48 5.73 17.80
N PHE A 21 -6.70 4.41 17.85
CA PHE A 21 -6.30 3.51 16.77
C PHE A 21 -7.14 3.71 15.50
N THR A 22 -8.47 3.81 15.62
CA THR A 22 -9.36 4.07 14.48
C THR A 22 -8.98 5.38 13.78
N GLU A 23 -8.76 6.45 14.54
CA GLU A 23 -8.29 7.72 13.98
C GLU A 23 -6.90 7.59 13.32
N LEU A 24 -5.97 6.85 13.93
CA LEU A 24 -4.65 6.60 13.37
C LEU A 24 -4.73 5.87 12.03
N ILE A 25 -5.54 4.81 11.95
CA ILE A 25 -5.75 4.02 10.74
C ILE A 25 -6.45 4.85 9.67
N ASN A 26 -7.52 5.57 10.01
CA ASN A 26 -8.27 6.42 9.06
C ASN A 26 -7.36 7.42 8.34
N ARG A 27 -6.36 7.97 9.04
CA ARG A 27 -5.36 8.87 8.43
C ARG A 27 -4.43 8.21 7.42
N HIS A 28 -4.27 6.89 7.49
CA HIS A 28 -3.42 6.10 6.61
C HIS A 28 -4.23 5.26 5.60
N MET A 29 -5.56 5.27 5.64
CA MET A 29 -6.41 4.45 4.76
C MET A 29 -6.14 4.69 3.28
N GLN A 30 -6.12 5.95 2.86
CA GLN A 30 -5.84 6.32 1.46
C GLN A 30 -4.44 5.91 1.02
N ASP A 31 -3.47 5.99 1.94
CA ASP A 31 -2.10 5.58 1.68
C ASP A 31 -1.98 4.06 1.52
N MET A 32 -2.65 3.30 2.40
CA MET A 32 -2.74 1.84 2.31
C MET A 32 -3.41 1.41 1.01
N TYR A 33 -4.55 2.01 0.66
CA TYR A 33 -5.26 1.70 -0.58
C TYR A 33 -4.37 1.85 -1.81
N LYS A 34 -3.68 2.98 -1.96
CA LYS A 34 -2.81 3.21 -3.14
C LYS A 34 -1.66 2.21 -3.22
N VAL A 35 -1.06 1.86 -2.09
CA VAL A 35 0.04 0.87 -2.06
C VAL A 35 -0.48 -0.53 -2.38
N ALA A 36 -1.57 -0.96 -1.77
CA ALA A 36 -2.17 -2.27 -2.04
C ALA A 36 -2.62 -2.38 -3.50
N LEU A 37 -3.27 -1.34 -4.05
CA LEU A 37 -3.70 -1.29 -5.44
C LEU A 37 -2.53 -1.42 -6.41
N ALA A 38 -1.38 -0.81 -6.10
CA ALA A 38 -0.16 -0.94 -6.90
C ALA A 38 0.39 -2.37 -6.97
N ILE A 39 0.04 -3.22 -6.00
CA ILE A 39 0.45 -4.62 -5.91
C ILE A 39 -0.62 -5.51 -6.56
N LEU A 40 -1.85 -5.43 -6.06
CA LEU A 40 -2.93 -6.39 -6.32
C LEU A 40 -3.75 -6.08 -7.59
N MET A 41 -3.97 -4.81 -7.92
CA MET A 41 -4.80 -4.37 -9.06
C MET A 41 -6.25 -4.89 -9.07
N ASN A 42 -6.78 -5.33 -7.93
CA ASN A 42 -8.17 -5.76 -7.73
C ASN A 42 -8.69 -5.13 -6.43
N ASP A 43 -9.87 -4.51 -6.43
CA ASP A 43 -10.37 -3.77 -5.26
C ASP A 43 -10.79 -4.67 -4.09
N GLU A 44 -11.30 -5.87 -4.38
CA GLU A 44 -11.70 -6.84 -3.36
C GLU A 44 -10.47 -7.34 -2.60
N ASP A 45 -9.45 -7.78 -3.34
CA ASP A 45 -8.16 -8.17 -2.77
C ASP A 45 -7.52 -7.01 -1.99
N VAL A 46 -7.64 -5.78 -2.48
CA VAL A 46 -7.15 -4.58 -1.78
C VAL A 46 -7.90 -4.37 -0.47
N ALA A 47 -9.22 -4.49 -0.47
CA ALA A 47 -10.03 -4.35 0.73
C ALA A 47 -9.65 -5.42 1.76
N ASP A 48 -9.48 -6.66 1.33
CA ASP A 48 -9.07 -7.79 2.18
C ASP A 48 -7.67 -7.58 2.76
N ALA A 49 -6.70 -7.16 1.92
CA ALA A 49 -5.36 -6.85 2.37
C ALA A 49 -5.35 -5.75 3.44
N ILE A 50 -6.16 -4.70 3.27
CA ILE A 50 -6.28 -3.60 4.23
C ILE A 50 -6.90 -4.10 5.53
N GLN A 51 -7.99 -4.87 5.48
CA GLN A 51 -8.63 -5.40 6.67
C GLN A 51 -7.67 -6.26 7.49
N GLU A 52 -6.98 -7.20 6.85
CA GLU A 52 -5.98 -8.04 7.49
C GLU A 52 -4.81 -7.22 8.05
N THR A 53 -4.43 -6.13 7.37
CA THR A 53 -3.41 -5.19 7.84
C THR A 53 -3.84 -4.47 9.10
N ILE A 54 -5.10 -4.03 9.18
CA ILE A 54 -5.64 -3.35 10.35
C ILE A 54 -5.63 -4.30 11.55
N LEU A 55 -6.03 -5.56 11.37
CA LEU A 55 -5.99 -6.59 12.42
C LEU A 55 -4.56 -6.84 12.90
N ASN A 56 -3.64 -7.14 11.98
CA ASN A 56 -2.23 -7.34 12.29
C ASN A 56 -1.59 -6.12 12.96
N CYS A 57 -1.94 -4.92 12.50
CA CYS A 57 -1.48 -3.68 13.09
C CYS A 57 -1.98 -3.55 14.51
N TRP A 58 -3.27 -3.79 14.78
CA TRP A 58 -3.83 -3.74 16.13
C TRP A 58 -3.13 -4.72 17.06
N GLU A 59 -2.94 -5.96 16.63
CA GLU A 59 -2.30 -7.01 17.44
C GLU A 59 -0.87 -6.65 17.82
N LYS A 60 -0.09 -6.13 16.85
CA LYS A 60 1.36 -5.96 16.93
C LYS A 60 1.81 -4.53 17.22
N ILE A 61 0.90 -3.56 17.40
CA ILE A 61 1.26 -2.12 17.53
C ILE A 61 2.21 -1.84 18.70
N ASP A 62 2.18 -2.66 19.75
CA ASP A 62 3.08 -2.63 20.90
C ASP A 62 4.52 -3.03 20.55
N THR A 63 4.71 -3.82 19.48
CA THR A 63 6.04 -4.21 18.99
C THR A 63 6.79 -3.08 18.28
N LEU A 64 6.09 -2.00 17.89
CA LEU A 64 6.69 -0.84 17.24
C LEU A 64 7.65 -0.12 18.20
N ARG A 65 8.96 -0.25 17.96
CA ARG A 65 9.98 0.33 18.84
C ARG A 65 10.04 1.86 18.82
N PHE A 66 9.92 2.47 17.64
CA PHE A 66 9.99 3.92 17.49
C PHE A 66 8.81 4.44 16.65
N ASN A 67 8.05 5.37 17.22
CA ASN A 67 6.82 5.90 16.60
C ASN A 67 7.08 6.56 15.23
N LYS A 68 8.25 7.17 15.04
CA LYS A 68 8.64 7.76 13.75
C LYS A 68 8.68 6.79 12.57
N TYR A 69 8.77 5.48 12.84
CA TYR A 69 8.76 4.44 11.80
C TYR A 69 7.38 3.79 11.62
N PHE A 70 6.32 4.32 12.23
CA PHE A 70 4.99 3.75 12.12
C PHE A 70 4.56 3.59 10.66
N LYS A 71 4.79 4.61 9.83
CA LYS A 71 4.39 4.59 8.42
C LYS A 71 5.07 3.44 7.66
N THR A 72 6.40 3.34 7.75
CA THR A 72 7.16 2.27 7.07
C THR A 72 6.87 0.88 7.65
N TRP A 73 6.63 0.79 8.95
CA TRP A 73 6.22 -0.45 9.61
C TRP A 73 4.84 -0.94 9.15
N LEU A 74 3.85 -0.04 9.09
CA LEU A 74 2.51 -0.34 8.59
C LEU A 74 2.55 -0.75 7.11
N THR A 75 3.31 -0.03 6.28
CA THR A 75 3.49 -0.40 4.86
C THR A 75 4.09 -1.80 4.71
N LYS A 76 5.06 -2.20 5.56
CA LYS A 76 5.62 -3.55 5.51
C LYS A 76 4.57 -4.62 5.82
N ILE A 77 3.72 -4.41 6.83
CA ILE A 77 2.62 -5.33 7.16
C ILE A 77 1.68 -5.45 5.95
N LEU A 78 1.27 -4.32 5.39
CA LEU A 78 0.39 -4.28 4.22
C LEU A 78 0.96 -5.05 3.03
N MET A 79 2.22 -4.80 2.70
CA MET A 79 2.87 -5.46 1.57
C MET A 79 2.95 -6.97 1.77
N ASN A 80 3.25 -7.43 2.99
CA ASN A 80 3.24 -8.86 3.29
C ASN A 80 1.85 -9.47 3.05
N ASN A 81 0.79 -8.82 3.54
CA ASN A 81 -0.58 -9.31 3.35
C ASN A 81 -0.98 -9.32 1.86
N CYS A 82 -0.57 -8.32 1.07
CA CYS A 82 -0.79 -8.32 -0.38
C CYS A 82 -0.08 -9.52 -1.05
N TYR A 83 1.18 -9.78 -0.71
CA TYR A 83 1.90 -10.91 -1.29
C TYR A 83 1.42 -12.27 -0.79
N ASP A 84 0.87 -12.34 0.43
CA ASP A 84 0.22 -13.53 0.95
C ASP A 84 -1.07 -13.85 0.16
N ILE A 85 -1.88 -12.84 -0.20
CA ILE A 85 -3.04 -13.00 -1.09
C ILE A 85 -2.60 -13.56 -2.45
N ILE A 86 -1.60 -12.95 -3.09
CA ILE A 86 -1.07 -13.42 -4.38
C ILE A 86 -0.59 -14.88 -4.29
N ARG A 87 0.13 -15.23 -3.22
CA ARG A 87 0.63 -16.59 -3.00
C ARG A 87 -0.51 -17.59 -2.78
N ASN A 88 -1.57 -17.20 -2.08
CA ASN A 88 -2.70 -18.06 -1.78
C ASN A 88 -3.63 -18.23 -3.00
N GLY A 89 -3.85 -17.19 -3.79
CA GLY A 89 -4.60 -17.26 -5.05
C GLY A 89 -3.95 -18.18 -6.08
N GLN A 90 -2.61 -18.21 -6.14
CA GLN A 90 -1.87 -19.19 -6.96
C GLN A 90 -2.12 -20.65 -6.54
N ASN A 91 -2.45 -20.90 -5.27
CA ASN A 91 -2.78 -22.22 -4.75
C ASN A 91 -4.26 -22.57 -4.90
N GLN A 92 -5.13 -21.59 -5.16
CA GLN A 92 -6.59 -21.75 -5.28
C GLN A 92 -7.09 -21.80 -6.73
N ALA A 93 -6.20 -21.73 -7.73
CA ALA A 93 -6.52 -21.79 -9.16
C ALA A 93 -7.20 -23.11 -9.64
N GLU A 94 -7.69 -23.96 -8.74
CA GLU A 94 -8.48 -25.16 -9.03
C GLU A 94 -9.98 -25.03 -8.67
N ILE A 95 -10.47 -23.94 -8.06
CA ILE A 95 -11.88 -23.88 -7.59
C ILE A 95 -12.58 -22.56 -7.95
N HIS A 96 -13.52 -22.70 -8.89
CA HIS A 96 -14.70 -21.89 -9.22
C HIS A 96 -14.56 -20.42 -9.67
N GLU A 97 -14.75 -20.22 -10.97
CA GLU A 97 -15.37 -19.03 -11.56
C GLU A 97 -16.82 -18.91 -11.07
N TRP A 98 -17.10 -17.82 -10.36
CA TRP A 98 -18.38 -17.12 -10.38
C TRP A 98 -18.04 -15.64 -10.41
N ASP A 99 -18.25 -15.00 -11.56
CA ASP A 99 -18.08 -13.54 -11.68
C ASP A 99 -19.20 -12.85 -10.88
N GLU A 100 -18.86 -12.30 -9.71
CA GLU A 100 -19.70 -11.28 -9.08
C GLU A 100 -19.49 -9.93 -9.77
N PRO A 101 -20.55 -9.14 -9.97
CA PRO A 101 -20.44 -7.80 -10.53
C PRO A 101 -19.70 -6.89 -9.54
N THR A 102 -18.47 -6.53 -9.88
CA THR A 102 -17.67 -5.58 -9.12
C THR A 102 -18.33 -4.20 -9.16
N TYR A 103 -18.63 -3.65 -7.98
CA TYR A 103 -18.96 -2.23 -7.86
C TYR A 103 -17.67 -1.43 -8.06
N GLU A 104 -17.49 -0.87 -9.26
CA GLU A 104 -16.40 0.07 -9.52
C GLU A 104 -16.57 1.30 -8.62
N ASP A 105 -15.71 1.41 -7.60
CA ASP A 105 -15.49 2.68 -6.93
C ASP A 105 -14.77 3.63 -7.90
N ASP A 106 -15.54 4.51 -8.52
CA ASP A 106 -15.20 5.51 -9.54
C ASP A 106 -14.02 6.43 -9.10
N CYS A 107 -13.73 6.47 -7.80
CA CYS A 107 -12.82 7.45 -7.21
C CYS A 107 -11.33 7.31 -7.61
N ASN A 108 -10.91 6.25 -8.30
CA ASN A 108 -9.48 6.04 -8.67
C ASN A 108 -9.26 5.45 -10.08
N LEU A 109 -10.20 5.60 -11.02
CA LEU A 109 -10.07 5.06 -12.37
C LEU A 109 -8.76 5.50 -13.06
N GLU A 110 -8.45 6.79 -13.02
CA GLU A 110 -7.21 7.36 -13.60
C GLU A 110 -5.94 6.72 -12.99
N LEU A 111 -5.94 6.50 -11.67
CA LEU A 111 -4.83 5.84 -10.99
C LEU A 111 -4.68 4.39 -11.45
N LYS A 112 -5.80 3.64 -11.51
CA LYS A 112 -5.81 2.25 -12.00
C LYS A 112 -5.32 2.16 -13.43
N GLU A 113 -5.79 3.06 -14.29
CA GLU A 113 -5.37 3.15 -15.69
C GLU A 113 -3.86 3.40 -15.80
N ALA A 114 -3.34 4.42 -15.12
CA ALA A 114 -1.92 4.75 -15.13
C ALA A 114 -1.06 3.58 -14.61
N LEU A 115 -1.49 2.95 -13.53
CA LEU A 115 -0.80 1.80 -12.93
C LEU A 115 -0.85 0.57 -13.84
N SER A 116 -1.96 0.30 -14.54
CA SER A 116 -2.11 -0.86 -15.43
C SER A 116 -1.04 -0.94 -16.52
N LYS A 117 -0.44 0.20 -16.90
CA LYS A 117 0.62 0.28 -17.92
C LYS A 117 2.01 -0.06 -17.40
N LEU A 118 2.14 -0.29 -16.10
CA LEU A 118 3.39 -0.59 -15.43
C LEU A 118 3.39 -2.02 -14.90
N GLU A 119 4.54 -2.70 -15.06
CA GLU A 119 4.82 -3.90 -14.28
C GLU A 119 4.86 -3.54 -12.79
N GLU A 120 4.39 -4.46 -11.94
CA GLU A 120 4.27 -4.29 -10.48
C GLU A 120 5.52 -3.67 -9.84
N LYS A 121 6.71 -4.19 -10.19
CA LYS A 121 8.00 -3.70 -9.68
C LYS A 121 8.26 -2.22 -9.94
N TYR A 122 7.60 -1.62 -10.92
CA TYR A 122 7.63 -0.18 -11.21
C TYR A 122 6.47 0.55 -10.54
N ARG A 123 5.25 -0.01 -10.58
CA ARG A 123 4.06 0.54 -9.90
C ARG A 123 4.34 0.86 -8.43
N VAL A 124 4.80 -0.15 -7.69
CA VAL A 124 5.03 -0.06 -6.25
C VAL A 124 6.03 1.03 -5.92
N ILE A 125 7.14 1.14 -6.67
CA ILE A 125 8.15 2.15 -6.43
C ILE A 125 7.65 3.57 -6.76
N ILE A 126 6.85 3.71 -7.83
CA ILE A 126 6.25 4.99 -8.19
C ILE A 126 5.27 5.45 -7.10
N VAL A 127 4.40 4.56 -6.61
CA VAL A 127 3.44 4.87 -5.53
C VAL A 127 4.15 5.20 -4.23
N LEU A 128 5.14 4.41 -3.81
CA LEU A 128 5.90 4.71 -2.60
C LEU A 128 6.65 6.05 -2.68
N PHE A 129 7.20 6.40 -3.84
CA PHE A 129 7.95 7.64 -4.00
C PHE A 129 7.04 8.87 -4.09
N TYR A 130 6.09 8.87 -5.03
CA TYR A 130 5.30 10.08 -5.35
C TYR A 130 4.07 10.26 -4.47
N TRP A 131 3.35 9.17 -4.15
CA TRP A 131 2.15 9.26 -3.32
C TRP A 131 2.45 9.12 -1.84
N GLN A 132 3.36 8.22 -1.47
CA GLN A 132 3.72 8.02 -0.06
C GLN A 132 4.81 8.96 0.44
N GLY A 133 5.53 9.62 -0.47
CA GLY A 133 6.60 10.56 -0.14
C GLY A 133 7.85 9.89 0.42
N TYR A 134 8.05 8.59 0.18
CA TYR A 134 9.20 7.87 0.72
C TYR A 134 10.48 8.28 0.00
N SER A 135 11.54 8.45 0.78
CA SER A 135 12.89 8.56 0.25
C SER A 135 13.35 7.25 -0.39
N ILE A 136 14.35 7.33 -1.26
CA ILE A 136 14.97 6.15 -1.87
C ILE A 136 15.47 5.15 -0.81
N ASP A 137 16.00 5.67 0.31
CA ASP A 137 16.51 4.85 1.40
C ASP A 137 15.39 4.15 2.19
N GLU A 138 14.23 4.80 2.36
CA GLU A 138 13.06 4.17 2.97
C GLU A 138 12.48 3.10 2.06
N ILE A 139 12.34 3.37 0.76
CA ILE A 139 11.91 2.36 -0.21
C ILE A 139 12.88 1.17 -0.24
N SER A 140 14.18 1.42 -0.20
CA SER A 140 15.21 0.39 -0.13
C SER A 140 15.02 -0.53 1.08
N LYS A 141 14.71 0.04 2.26
CA LYS A 141 14.48 -0.73 3.50
C LYS A 141 13.12 -1.44 3.52
N VAL A 142 12.09 -0.84 2.92
CA VAL A 142 10.74 -1.40 2.88
C VAL A 142 10.67 -2.58 1.92
N LEU A 143 11.26 -2.42 0.72
CA LEU A 143 11.27 -3.44 -0.33
C LEU A 143 12.45 -4.42 -0.24
N GLU A 144 13.40 -4.18 0.66
CA GLU A 144 14.64 -4.96 0.80
C GLU A 144 15.45 -5.02 -0.52
N LEU A 145 15.51 -3.88 -1.20
CA LEU A 145 16.21 -3.71 -2.48
C LEU A 145 17.41 -2.77 -2.35
N PRO A 146 18.50 -2.96 -3.12
CA PRO A 146 19.56 -1.97 -3.20
C PRO A 146 19.05 -0.61 -3.67
N ALA A 147 19.55 0.49 -3.08
CA ALA A 147 19.16 1.86 -3.47
C ALA A 147 19.34 2.14 -4.98
N ASN A 148 20.36 1.55 -5.61
CA ASN A 148 20.57 1.65 -7.06
C ASN A 148 19.46 0.95 -7.87
N THR A 149 18.95 -0.17 -7.38
CA THR A 149 17.80 -0.87 -7.97
C THR A 149 16.55 -0.01 -7.86
N VAL A 150 16.33 0.63 -6.70
CA VAL A 150 15.21 1.57 -6.51
C VAL A 150 15.29 2.72 -7.51
N LYS A 151 16.44 3.40 -7.61
CA LYS A 151 16.67 4.50 -8.58
C LYS A 151 16.42 4.06 -10.02
N THR A 152 16.93 2.89 -10.40
CA THR A 152 16.79 2.36 -11.76
C THR A 152 15.34 2.02 -12.07
N ARG A 153 14.62 1.37 -11.14
CA ARG A 153 13.20 1.05 -11.31
C ARG A 153 12.34 2.31 -11.35
N LEU A 154 12.64 3.31 -10.53
CA LEU A 154 11.95 4.61 -10.55
C LEU A 154 12.13 5.33 -11.89
N LYS A 155 13.35 5.36 -12.43
CA LYS A 155 13.64 5.92 -13.76
C LYS A 155 12.83 5.20 -14.85
N ARG A 156 12.88 3.86 -14.88
CA ARG A 156 12.14 3.06 -15.88
C ARG A 156 10.63 3.18 -15.74
N GLY A 157 10.12 3.29 -14.52
CA GLY A 157 8.70 3.54 -14.25
C GLY A 157 8.24 4.87 -14.86
N ARG A 158 9.01 5.95 -14.64
CA ARG A 158 8.74 7.25 -15.26
C ARG A 158 8.77 7.20 -16.78
N GLU A 159 9.78 6.58 -17.38
CA GLU A 159 9.89 6.46 -18.84
C GLU A 159 8.74 5.68 -19.48
N ARG A 160 8.12 4.75 -18.73
CA ARG A 160 6.93 4.03 -19.21
C ARG A 160 5.66 4.86 -19.07
N LEU A 161 5.48 5.58 -17.96
CA LEU A 161 4.35 6.49 -17.79
C LEU A 161 4.42 7.63 -18.81
N ALA A 162 5.57 8.25 -19.01
CA ALA A 162 5.76 9.33 -19.99
C ALA A 162 5.35 8.88 -21.40
N ARG A 163 5.87 7.74 -21.86
CA ARG A 163 5.48 7.18 -23.17
C ARG A 163 4.00 6.89 -23.29
N TYR A 164 3.33 6.51 -22.22
CA TYR A 164 1.88 6.29 -22.26
C TYR A 164 1.13 7.61 -22.50
N TYR A 165 1.46 8.66 -21.74
CA TYR A 165 0.80 9.96 -21.90
C TYR A 165 1.16 10.66 -23.22
N GLU A 166 2.37 10.46 -23.75
CA GLU A 166 2.78 10.96 -25.08
C GLU A 166 2.03 10.29 -26.25
N ILE A 167 1.43 9.11 -26.04
CA ILE A 167 0.66 8.39 -27.08
C ILE A 167 -0.83 8.76 -27.04
N VAL A 168 -1.30 9.36 -25.95
CA VAL A 168 -2.71 9.71 -25.71
C VAL A 168 -3.03 11.16 -26.13
N GLU A 169 -2.03 12.01 -26.35
CA GLU A 169 -2.13 13.35 -26.99
C GLU A 169 -1.92 13.29 -28.51
#